data_AF-A0A9D8PED3-F1
#
_entry.id   AF-A0A9D8PED3-F1
#
_cell.length_a   1.000
_cell.length_b   1.000
_cell.length_c   1.000
_cell.angle_alpha   90.00
_cell.angle_beta   90.00
_cell.angle_gamma   90.00
#
_symmetry.space_group_name_H-M   'P 1'
#
loop_
_entity.id
_entity.type
_entity.pdbx_description
1 polymer ?
#
loop_
_entity_poly.entity_id
_entity_poly.type
_entity_poly.pdbx_seq_one_letter_code
_entity_poly.pdbx_strand_id
1 'polypeptide(L)' 'MEELTERQKSILRLIVQEYVHTATPVPSEAITSRYRLGVSPATVRNEMALLEEKG' A
#
# COMPACT_ATOMS: atom_id res chain seq x y z
N MET A 1 6.90 -10.64 -16.75
CA MET A 1 6.83 -9.73 -15.59
C MET A 1 5.36 -9.46 -15.36
N GLU A 2 4.82 -9.90 -14.24
CA GLU A 2 3.38 -9.75 -13.98
C GLU A 2 3.09 -8.27 -13.68
N GLU A 3 2.16 -7.67 -14.43
CA GLU A 3 1.87 -6.24 -14.29
C GLU A 3 1.10 -5.97 -12.99
N LEU A 4 1.44 -4.88 -12.29
CA LEU A 4 0.70 -4.44 -11.12
C LEU A 4 -0.67 -3.89 -11.51
N THR A 5 -1.70 -4.22 -10.74
CA THR A 5 -3.02 -3.57 -10.91
C THR A 5 -2.95 -2.07 -10.54
N GLU A 6 -3.89 -1.25 -11.03
CA GLU A 6 -3.94 0.18 -10.68
C GLU A 6 -4.06 0.43 -9.17
N ARG A 7 -4.76 -0.45 -8.45
CA ARG A 7 -4.83 -0.41 -6.99
C ARG A 7 -3.48 -0.72 -6.36
N GLN A 8 -2.78 -1.75 -6.83
CA GLN A 8 -1.44 -2.11 -6.36
C GLN A 8 -0.44 -0.99 -6.61
N LYS A 9 -0.45 -0.37 -7.80
CA LYS A 9 0.37 0.81 -8.13
C LYS A 9 0.08 1.97 -7.17
N SER A 10 -1.21 2.23 -6.90
CA SER A 10 -1.63 3.30 -5.98
C SER A 10 -1.18 3.03 -4.54
N ILE A 11 -1.40 1.82 -4.03
CA ILE A 11 -0.99 1.42 -2.68
C ILE A 11 0.52 1.53 -2.52
N LEU A 12 1.30 0.99 -3.47
CA LEU A 12 2.76 1.05 -3.46
C LEU A 12 3.25 2.50 -3.43
N ARG A 13 2.70 3.37 -4.28
CA ARG A 13 3.04 4.79 -4.30
C ARG A 13 2.80 5.46 -2.94
N LEU A 14 1.65 5.20 -2.32
CA LEU A 14 1.31 5.80 -1.03
C LEU A 14 2.22 5.30 0.09
N ILE A 15 2.56 4.01 0.09
CA ILE A 15 3.51 3.42 1.06
C ILE A 15 4.88 4.10 0.93
N VAL A 16 5.40 4.24 -0.29
CA VAL A 16 6.70 4.88 -0.53
C VAL A 16 6.67 6.35 -0.08
N GLN A 17 5.61 7.09 -0.43
CA GLN A 17 5.47 8.48 -0.03
C GLN A 17 5.43 8.64 1.50
N GLU A 18 4.67 7.79 2.19
CA GLU A 18 4.55 7.81 3.63
C GLU A 18 5.88 7.45 4.31
N TYR A 19 6.54 6.39 3.86
CA TYR A 19 7.84 5.97 4.40
C TYR A 19 8.90 7.05 4.22
N VAL A 20 8.96 7.71 3.06
CA VAL A 20 9.90 8.81 2.80
C VAL A 20 9.62 10.00 3.74
N HIS A 21 8.35 10.25 4.07
CA HIS A 21 7.96 11.36 4.93
C HIS A 21 8.23 11.08 6.42
N THR A 22 7.96 9.86 6.89
CA THR A 22 8.02 9.53 8.32
C THR A 22 9.29 8.80 8.74
N ALA A 23 10.00 8.20 7.78
CA ALA A 23 11.11 7.26 8.02
C ALA A 23 10.72 6.09 8.95
N THR A 24 9.44 5.68 8.94
CA THR A 24 8.92 4.59 9.76
C THR A 24 8.11 3.60 8.93
N PRO A 25 8.02 2.32 9.35
CA PRO A 25 7.16 1.35 8.70
C PRO A 25 5.71 1.85 8.60
N VAL A 26 5.07 1.58 7.46
CA VAL A 26 3.76 2.15 7.12
C VAL A 26 2.65 1.11 7.34
N PRO A 27 1.82 1.24 8.40
CA PRO A 27 0.75 0.30 8.65
C PRO A 27 -0.42 0.51 7.67
N SER A 28 -1.14 -0.56 7.34
CA SER A 28 -2.26 -0.51 6.40
C SER A 28 -3.38 0.44 6.85
N GLU A 29 -3.58 0.58 8.16
CA GLU A 29 -4.55 1.51 8.74
C GLU A 29 -4.21 2.97 8.45
N ALA A 30 -2.92 3.34 8.46
CA ALA A 30 -2.47 4.69 8.10
C ALA A 30 -2.81 5.01 6.64
N ILE A 31 -2.67 4.04 5.75
CA ILE A 31 -3.02 4.18 4.34
C ILE A 31 -4.54 4.37 4.16
N THR A 32 -5.36 3.52 4.78
CA THR A 32 -6.81 3.58 4.60
C THR A 32 -7.45 4.81 5.25
N SER A 33 -6.94 5.25 6.40
CA SER A 33 -7.49 6.40 7.13
C SER A 33 -7.14 7.74 6.47
N ARG A 34 -5.92 7.89 5.94
CA ARG A 34 -5.44 9.16 5.37
C ARG A 34 -5.82 9.36 3.91
N TYR A 35 -5.86 8.28 3.11
CA TYR A 35 -5.99 8.38 1.65
C TYR A 35 -7.33 7.87 1.09
N ARG A 36 -8.28 7.47 1.96
CA ARG A 36 -9.66 7.07 1.60
C ARG A 36 -9.74 6.16 0.36
N LEU A 37 -8.99 5.06 0.36
CA LEU A 37 -8.92 4.13 -0.77
C LEU A 37 -10.22 3.35 -1.06
N GLY A 38 -11.28 3.52 -0.26
CA GLY A 38 -12.54 2.78 -0.42
C GLY A 38 -12.44 1.28 -0.13
N VAL A 39 -11.35 0.84 0.50
CA VAL A 39 -11.08 -0.55 0.87
C VAL A 39 -10.70 -0.67 2.34
N SER A 40 -10.88 -1.87 2.89
CA SER A 40 -10.55 -2.15 4.29
C SER A 40 -9.02 -2.23 4.52
N PRO A 41 -8.55 -2.04 5.76
CA PRO A 41 -7.15 -2.27 6.11
C PRO A 41 -6.71 -3.71 5.85
N ALA A 42 -7.63 -4.68 5.89
CA ALA A 42 -7.36 -6.08 5.55
C ALA A 42 -7.08 -6.27 4.06
N THR A 43 -7.85 -5.60 3.20
CA THR A 43 -7.59 -5.59 1.75
C THR A 43 -6.22 -5.01 1.45
N VAL A 44 -5.86 -3.89 2.09
CA VAL A 44 -4.54 -3.26 1.89
C VAL A 44 -3.40 -4.17 2.36
N ARG A 45 -3.55 -4.89 3.50
CA ARG A 45 -2.57 -5.89 3.94
C ARG A 45 -2.36 -7.00 2.91
N ASN A 46 -3.43 -7.52 2.34
CA ASN A 46 -3.34 -8.56 1.32
C ASN A 46 -2.61 -8.03 0.07
N GLU A 47 -2.90 -6.80 -0.35
CA GLU A 47 -2.19 -6.17 -1.47
C GLU A 47 -0.72 -5.92 -1.17
N MET A 48 -0.38 -5.52 0.06
CA MET A 48 1.01 -5.37 0.51
C MET A 48 1.76 -6.70 0.44
N ALA A 49 1.16 -7.80 0.88
CA ALA A 49 1.77 -9.14 0.79
C ALA A 49 1.99 -9.56 -0.68
N LEU A 50 1.00 -9.33 -1.56
CA LEU A 50 1.15 -9.59 -3.00
C LEU A 50 2.23 -8.72 -3.64
N LEU A 51 2.38 -7.47 -3.20
CA LEU A 51 3.44 -6.57 -3.69
C LEU A 51 4.82 -7.05 -3.23
N GLU A 52 4.94 -7.59 -2.02
CA GLU A 52 6.17 -8.16 -1.48
C GLU A 52 6.59 -9.42 -2.25
N GLU A 53 5.67 -10.33 -2.55
CA GLU A 53 5.93 -11.54 -3.36
C GLU A 53 6.39 -11.24 -4.80
N LYS A 54 6.04 -10.06 -5.32
CA LYS A 54 6.40 -9.62 -6.68
C LYS A 54 7.74 -8.87 -6.74
N GLY A 55 8.31 -8.51 -5.59
CA GLY A 55 9.62 -7.88 -5.44
C GLY A 55 10.75 -8.90 -5.27
#